data_AF-A0A0Q6DUX3-F1
#
_entry.id   AF-A0A0Q6DUX3-F1
#
_cell.length_a   1.000
_cell.length_b   1.000
_cell.length_c   1.000
_cell.angle_alpha   90.00
_cell.angle_beta   90.00
_cell.angle_gamma   90.00
#
_symmetry.space_group_name_H-M   'P 1'
#
loop_
_entity.id
_entity.type
_entity.pdbx_description
1 polymer ?
#
loop_
_entity_poly.entity_id
_entity_poly.type
_entity_poly.pdbx_seq_one_letter_code
_entity_poly.pdbx_strand_id
1 'polypeptide(L)'
;MTNAKSHLDQFLDGIGVRLVPVARRRRGAQSHARATMREILNDHGGDHLALVLRFIRDSEGNKGALWSETIGAVSDILLQRPDWAERPSDVFAALDTIDLNDARREAVLRRPWPVRQTLRAYLYRDLQRALDARIDQDLLGAAA
;
A
#
# COMPACT_ATOMS: atom_id res chain seq x y z
N MET A 1 -32.60 7.79 2.72
CA MET A 1 -32.45 7.29 1.34
C MET A 1 -31.07 6.67 1.23
N THR A 2 -30.99 5.34 1.14
CA THR A 2 -29.71 4.64 1.02
C THR A 2 -29.26 4.78 -0.43
N ASN A 3 -28.31 5.70 -0.71
CA ASN A 3 -27.73 5.82 -2.05
C ASN A 3 -27.18 4.46 -2.48
N ALA A 4 -27.48 4.06 -3.72
CA ALA A 4 -26.93 2.85 -4.31
C ALA A 4 -25.40 2.86 -4.16
N LYS A 5 -24.81 1.72 -3.76
CA LYS A 5 -23.36 1.61 -3.59
C LYS A 5 -22.67 1.86 -4.94
N SER A 6 -21.68 2.73 -4.96
CA SER A 6 -20.90 2.98 -6.18
C SER A 6 -20.16 1.71 -6.60
N HIS A 7 -19.81 1.59 -7.89
CA HIS A 7 -19.02 0.47 -8.39
C HIS A 7 -17.72 0.27 -7.58
N LEU A 8 -17.05 1.36 -7.22
CA LEU A 8 -15.89 1.33 -6.33
C LEU A 8 -16.23 0.74 -4.95
N ASP A 9 -17.34 1.16 -4.32
CA ASP A 9 -17.71 0.62 -3.01
C ASP A 9 -17.99 -0.90 -3.08
N GLN A 10 -18.61 -1.39 -4.15
CA GLN A 10 -18.85 -2.83 -4.35
C GLN A 10 -17.55 -3.61 -4.55
N PHE A 11 -16.64 -3.07 -5.36
CA PHE A 11 -15.30 -3.63 -5.55
C PHE A 11 -14.53 -3.72 -4.23
N LEU A 12 -14.51 -2.62 -3.46
CA LEU A 12 -13.81 -2.55 -2.17
C LEU A 12 -14.41 -3.50 -1.13
N ASP A 13 -15.74 -3.64 -1.08
CA ASP A 13 -16.42 -4.59 -0.21
C ASP A 13 -15.98 -6.04 -0.52
N GLY A 14 -15.82 -6.40 -1.80
CA GLY A 14 -15.35 -7.72 -2.23
C GLY A 14 -13.92 -8.04 -1.77
N ILE A 15 -13.09 -7.01 -1.56
CA ILE A 15 -11.75 -7.13 -0.99
C ILE A 15 -11.70 -6.69 0.49
N GLY A 16 -12.83 -6.66 1.21
CA GLY A 16 -12.88 -6.41 2.64
C GLY A 16 -12.36 -5.03 3.09
N VAL A 17 -12.30 -4.04 2.20
CA VAL A 17 -11.93 -2.66 2.50
C VAL A 17 -13.19 -1.78 2.45
N ARG A 18 -13.35 -0.85 3.39
CA ARG A 18 -14.52 0.05 3.39
C ARG A 18 -14.15 1.52 3.36
N LEU A 19 -14.79 2.26 2.46
CA LEU A 19 -14.75 3.71 2.47
C LEU A 19 -15.74 4.25 3.50
N VAL A 20 -15.24 5.10 4.40
CA VAL A 20 -16.08 5.78 5.40
C VAL A 20 -15.99 7.30 5.25
N PRO A 21 -17.04 8.06 5.60
CA PRO A 21 -16.98 9.52 5.58
C PRO A 21 -15.95 10.07 6.56
N VAL A 22 -15.34 11.21 6.25
CA VAL A 22 -14.30 11.87 7.08
C VAL A 22 -14.80 12.19 8.50
N ALA A 23 -16.10 12.45 8.66
CA ALA A 23 -16.72 12.69 9.96
C ALA A 23 -16.70 11.46 10.90
N ARG A 24 -16.43 10.25 10.37
CA ARG A 24 -16.40 9.01 11.15
C ARG A 24 -14.96 8.55 11.37
N ARG A 25 -14.59 8.27 12.62
CA ARG A 25 -13.30 7.65 12.95
C ARG A 25 -13.13 6.31 12.24
N ARG A 26 -12.03 6.16 11.49
CA ARG A 26 -11.64 4.90 10.84
C ARG A 26 -11.25 3.84 11.86
N ARG A 27 -11.54 2.58 11.51
CA ARG A 27 -11.08 1.37 12.18
C ARG A 27 -10.39 0.47 11.13
N GLY A 28 -9.78 -0.64 11.55
CA GLY A 28 -9.02 -1.52 10.65
C GLY A 28 -9.74 -1.84 9.34
N ALA A 29 -8.99 -1.85 8.23
CA ALA A 29 -9.48 -2.01 6.86
C ALA A 29 -10.50 -0.94 6.39
N GLN A 30 -10.47 0.26 6.98
CA GLN A 30 -11.28 1.40 6.52
C GLN A 30 -10.41 2.56 6.03
N SER A 31 -10.90 3.29 5.03
CA SER A 31 -10.20 4.44 4.45
C SER A 31 -11.14 5.62 4.18
N HIS A 32 -10.57 6.82 4.11
CA HIS A 32 -11.23 8.00 3.55
C HIS A 32 -10.76 8.29 2.12
N ALA A 33 -9.78 7.54 1.60
CA ALA A 33 -9.05 7.81 0.37
C ALA A 33 -9.84 7.45 -0.90
N ARG A 34 -11.12 7.82 -0.98
CA ARG A 34 -12.00 7.53 -2.12
C ARG A 34 -11.43 8.08 -3.42
N ALA A 35 -10.94 9.32 -3.41
CA ALA A 35 -10.38 9.96 -4.60
C ALA A 35 -9.18 9.18 -5.14
N THR A 36 -8.19 8.91 -4.29
CA THR A 36 -6.99 8.14 -4.65
C THR A 36 -7.30 6.73 -5.15
N MET A 37 -8.19 5.99 -4.47
CA MET A 37 -8.57 4.65 -4.93
C MET A 37 -9.30 4.70 -6.29
N ARG A 38 -10.14 5.72 -6.53
CA ARG A 38 -10.81 5.89 -7.81
C ARG A 38 -9.83 6.26 -8.93
N GLU A 39 -8.87 7.13 -8.65
CA GLU A 39 -7.79 7.47 -9.59
C GLU A 39 -7.01 6.21 -9.98
N ILE A 40 -6.52 5.45 -9.01
CA ILE A 40 -5.78 4.19 -9.27
C ILE A 40 -6.65 3.17 -10.04
N LEU A 41 -7.93 3.02 -9.68
CA LEU A 41 -8.84 2.12 -10.39
C LEU A 41 -9.00 2.51 -11.86
N ASN A 42 -9.11 3.82 -12.14
CA ASN A 42 -9.31 4.33 -13.49
C ASN A 42 -8.01 4.25 -14.31
N ASP A 43 -6.87 4.57 -13.70
CA ASP A 43 -5.60 4.72 -14.40
C ASP A 43 -4.86 3.37 -14.58
N HIS A 44 -5.05 2.43 -13.65
CA HIS A 44 -4.29 1.17 -13.60
C HIS A 44 -5.16 -0.08 -13.48
N GLY A 45 -6.48 0.07 -13.35
CA GLY A 45 -7.43 -1.04 -13.29
C GLY A 45 -7.63 -1.66 -11.91
N GLY A 46 -8.59 -2.58 -11.85
CA GLY A 46 -9.04 -3.22 -10.60
C GLY A 46 -8.00 -4.16 -10.01
N ASP A 47 -7.29 -4.92 -10.84
CA ASP A 47 -6.31 -5.91 -10.35
C ASP A 47 -5.15 -5.24 -9.62
N HIS A 48 -4.64 -4.13 -10.16
CA HIS A 48 -3.60 -3.34 -9.52
C HIS A 48 -4.06 -2.74 -8.20
N LEU A 49 -5.26 -2.14 -8.18
CA LEU A 49 -5.83 -1.60 -6.94
C LEU A 49 -6.04 -2.71 -5.88
N ALA A 50 -6.55 -3.87 -6.29
CA ALA A 50 -6.76 -5.01 -5.39
C ALA A 50 -5.42 -5.46 -4.77
N LEU A 51 -4.37 -5.57 -5.59
CA LEU A 51 -3.05 -5.97 -5.14
C LEU A 51 -2.47 -4.99 -4.11
N VAL A 52 -2.47 -3.68 -4.41
CA VAL A 52 -2.01 -2.62 -3.50
C VAL A 52 -2.75 -2.68 -2.16
N LEU A 53 -4.08 -2.81 -2.19
CA LEU A 53 -4.88 -2.82 -0.97
C LEU A 53 -4.69 -4.11 -0.15
N ARG A 54 -4.50 -5.25 -0.80
CA ARG A 54 -4.19 -6.52 -0.12
C ARG A 54 -2.83 -6.46 0.56
N PHE A 55 -1.80 -5.92 -0.12
CA PHE A 55 -0.48 -5.73 0.49
C PHE A 55 -0.54 -4.93 1.79
N ILE A 56 -1.25 -3.81 1.80
CA ILE A 56 -1.36 -2.97 3.00
C ILE A 56 -2.24 -3.64 4.07
N ARG A 57 -3.34 -4.27 3.66
CA ARG A 57 -4.35 -4.80 4.59
C ARG A 57 -3.89 -6.09 5.29
N ASP A 58 -3.24 -6.96 4.53
CA ASP A 58 -2.91 -8.32 4.96
C ASP A 58 -1.49 -8.43 5.53
N SER A 59 -0.63 -7.43 5.32
CA SER A 59 0.66 -7.37 6.03
C SER A 59 0.47 -7.11 7.52
N GLU A 60 1.36 -7.69 8.31
CA GLU A 60 1.30 -7.68 9.76
C GLU A 60 1.34 -6.25 10.32
N GLY A 61 0.43 -5.93 11.25
CA GLY A 61 0.34 -4.60 11.86
C GLY A 61 -0.20 -3.47 10.95
N ASN A 62 -0.32 -3.69 9.65
CA ASN A 62 -0.54 -2.63 8.66
C ASN A 62 -2.01 -2.41 8.23
N LYS A 63 -2.94 -3.22 8.73
CA LYS A 63 -4.39 -3.15 8.40
C LYS A 63 -5.03 -1.76 8.55
N GLY A 64 -4.46 -0.90 9.39
CA GLY A 64 -4.91 0.49 9.60
C GLY A 64 -4.25 1.53 8.67
N ALA A 65 -3.21 1.16 7.93
CA ALA A 65 -2.36 2.05 7.13
C ALA A 65 -2.97 2.44 5.78
N LEU A 66 -4.29 2.30 5.60
CA LEU A 66 -5.02 2.66 4.37
C LEU A 66 -5.24 4.18 4.26
N TRP A 67 -4.15 4.93 4.21
CA TRP A 67 -4.13 6.38 3.97
C TRP A 67 -3.96 6.68 2.48
N SER A 68 -4.41 7.84 2.01
CA SER A 68 -4.25 8.22 0.59
C SER A 68 -2.77 8.26 0.18
N GLU A 69 -1.90 8.78 1.04
CA GLU A 69 -0.47 8.85 0.74
C GLU A 69 0.19 7.46 0.75
N THR A 70 -0.21 6.57 1.67
CA THR A 70 0.31 5.21 1.74
C THR A 70 -0.14 4.37 0.54
N ILE A 71 -1.44 4.39 0.22
CA ILE A 71 -1.99 3.67 -0.94
C ILE A 71 -1.32 4.16 -2.23
N GLY A 72 -1.20 5.49 -2.40
CA GLY A 72 -0.52 6.08 -3.55
C GLY A 72 0.96 5.69 -3.62
N ALA A 73 1.69 5.74 -2.51
CA ALA A 73 3.11 5.41 -2.47
C ALA A 73 3.37 3.92 -2.82
N VAL A 74 2.59 3.00 -2.27
CA VAL A 74 2.70 1.56 -2.60
C VAL A 74 2.35 1.31 -4.06
N SER A 75 1.29 1.95 -4.58
CA SER A 75 0.94 1.89 -6.00
C SER A 75 2.09 2.38 -6.89
N ASP A 76 2.70 3.51 -6.57
CA ASP A 76 3.83 4.07 -7.35
C ASP A 76 5.02 3.11 -7.41
N ILE A 77 5.33 2.46 -6.27
CA ILE A 77 6.46 1.53 -6.18
C ILE A 77 6.21 0.30 -7.06
N LEU A 78 5.03 -0.30 -6.99
CA LEU A 78 4.70 -1.49 -7.78
C LEU A 78 4.68 -1.20 -9.29
N LEU A 79 4.24 0.00 -9.68
CA LEU A 79 4.30 0.43 -11.09
C LEU A 79 5.76 0.66 -11.54
N GLN A 80 6.62 1.16 -10.66
CA GLN A 80 8.03 1.40 -10.95
C GLN A 80 8.87 0.11 -10.94
N ARG A 81 8.47 -0.91 -10.17
CA ARG A 81 9.15 -2.20 -10.03
C ARG A 81 8.21 -3.36 -10.38
N PRO A 82 7.91 -3.59 -11.67
CA PRO A 82 7.10 -4.74 -12.09
C PRO A 82 7.69 -6.09 -11.63
N ASP A 83 9.02 -6.18 -11.52
CA ASP A 83 9.75 -7.34 -10.99
C ASP A 83 9.39 -7.69 -9.53
N TRP A 84 8.91 -6.72 -8.76
CA TRP A 84 8.38 -6.94 -7.41
C TRP A 84 6.91 -7.36 -7.47
N ALA A 85 6.13 -6.78 -8.38
CA ALA A 85 4.73 -7.15 -8.58
C ALA A 85 4.56 -8.62 -9.02
N GLU A 86 5.54 -9.16 -9.77
CA GLU A 86 5.60 -10.57 -10.18
C GLU A 86 5.95 -11.54 -9.04
N ARG A 87 6.43 -11.03 -7.90
CA ARG A 87 6.82 -11.82 -6.71
C ARG A 87 6.06 -11.37 -5.46
N PRO A 88 4.73 -11.50 -5.45
CA PRO A 88 3.90 -10.92 -4.39
C PRO A 88 4.21 -11.51 -3.00
N SER A 89 4.58 -12.79 -2.90
CA SER A 89 4.94 -13.42 -1.63
C SER A 89 6.16 -12.78 -0.97
N ASP A 90 7.18 -12.41 -1.75
CA ASP A 90 8.39 -11.76 -1.21
C ASP A 90 8.07 -10.33 -0.76
N VAL A 91 7.25 -9.61 -1.53
CA VAL A 91 6.80 -8.27 -1.17
C VAL A 91 5.96 -8.29 0.11
N PHE A 92 5.09 -9.29 0.30
CA PHE A 92 4.36 -9.49 1.55
C PHE A 92 5.32 -9.69 2.72
N ALA A 93 6.27 -10.61 2.61
CA ALA A 93 7.24 -10.88 3.66
C ALA A 93 8.09 -9.63 3.99
N ALA A 94 8.45 -8.84 2.98
CA ALA A 94 9.16 -7.58 3.20
C ALA A 94 8.27 -6.56 3.93
N LEU A 95 7.01 -6.40 3.52
CA LEU A 95 6.07 -5.48 4.16
C LEU A 95 5.72 -5.87 5.60
N ASP A 96 5.75 -7.15 5.96
CA ASP A 96 5.57 -7.60 7.35
C ASP A 96 6.68 -7.07 8.28
N THR A 97 7.84 -6.71 7.73
CA THR A 97 8.95 -6.10 8.49
C THR A 97 8.88 -4.57 8.58
N ILE A 98 7.93 -3.94 7.89
CA ILE A 98 7.83 -2.48 7.77
C ILE A 98 6.55 -1.97 8.43
N ASP A 99 6.68 -1.09 9.44
CA ASP A 99 5.53 -0.35 9.98
C ASP A 99 5.15 0.82 9.06
N LEU A 100 4.09 0.63 8.26
CA LEU A 100 3.61 1.65 7.32
C LEU A 100 3.02 2.88 8.01
N ASN A 101 2.51 2.75 9.24
CA ASN A 101 1.97 3.89 9.98
C ASN A 101 3.10 4.75 10.53
N ASP A 102 4.17 4.13 11.02
CA ASP A 102 5.35 4.86 11.48
C ASP A 102 6.07 5.54 10.31
N ALA A 103 6.32 4.82 9.21
CA ALA A 103 6.91 5.43 8.00
C ALA A 103 6.09 6.64 7.50
N ARG A 104 4.75 6.53 7.52
CA ARG A 104 3.87 7.67 7.20
C ARG A 104 4.01 8.81 8.21
N ARG A 105 4.02 8.49 9.52
CA ARG A 105 4.20 9.48 10.59
C ARG A 105 5.50 10.24 10.38
N GLU A 106 6.59 9.54 10.11
CA GLU A 106 7.88 10.15 9.81
C GLU A 106 7.79 11.10 8.61
N ALA A 107 7.19 10.66 7.50
CA ALA A 107 7.01 11.49 6.30
C ALA A 107 6.19 12.77 6.59
N VAL A 108 5.15 12.68 7.41
CA VAL A 108 4.35 13.84 7.84
C VAL A 108 5.17 14.83 8.67
N LEU A 109 6.10 14.34 9.51
CA LEU A 109 6.98 15.19 10.30
C LEU A 109 8.02 15.94 9.46
N ARG A 110 8.26 15.55 8.20
CA ARG A 110 9.21 16.21 7.27
C ARG A 110 8.55 17.32 6.43
N ARG A 111 7.34 17.75 6.78
CA ARG A 111 6.70 18.91 6.12
C ARG A 111 7.64 20.13 6.18
N PRO A 112 7.72 20.94 5.11
CA PRO A 112 6.75 21.05 4.01
C PRO A 112 6.94 20.06 2.85
N TRP A 113 7.79 19.04 2.97
CA TRP A 113 7.99 18.06 1.89
C TRP A 113 6.69 17.31 1.54
N PRO A 114 6.46 16.98 0.26
CA PRO A 114 5.29 16.23 -0.17
C PRO A 114 5.23 14.82 0.45
N VAL A 115 4.20 14.55 1.26
CA VAL A 115 4.14 13.35 2.12
C VAL A 115 4.15 12.04 1.31
N ARG A 116 3.40 11.95 0.19
CA ARG A 116 3.39 10.73 -0.65
C ARG A 116 4.77 10.45 -1.22
N GLN A 117 5.46 11.46 -1.74
CA GLN A 117 6.77 11.33 -2.37
C GLN A 117 7.85 10.97 -1.33
N THR A 118 7.82 11.60 -0.15
CA THR A 118 8.71 11.26 0.96
C THR A 118 8.47 9.83 1.44
N LEU A 119 7.21 9.46 1.67
CA LEU A 119 6.84 8.10 2.08
C LEU A 119 7.26 7.07 1.04
N ARG A 120 7.03 7.35 -0.25
CA ARG A 120 7.46 6.50 -1.36
C ARG A 120 8.97 6.25 -1.31
N ALA A 121 9.78 7.28 -1.04
CA ALA A 121 11.23 7.10 -0.95
C ALA A 121 11.64 6.21 0.24
N TYR A 122 11.00 6.36 1.40
CA TYR A 122 11.26 5.51 2.57
C TYR A 122 10.88 4.05 2.29
N LEU A 123 9.65 3.83 1.82
CA LEU A 123 9.16 2.49 1.51
C LEU A 123 9.99 1.83 0.40
N TYR A 124 10.35 2.58 -0.65
CA TYR A 124 11.20 2.05 -1.71
C TYR A 124 12.55 1.59 -1.17
N ARG A 125 13.23 2.42 -0.36
CA ARG A 125 14.51 2.06 0.27
C ARG A 125 14.39 0.80 1.12
N ASP A 126 13.34 0.71 1.94
CA ASP A 126 13.18 -0.39 2.89
C ASP A 126 12.81 -1.71 2.18
N LEU A 127 11.91 -1.64 1.20
CA LEU A 127 11.60 -2.77 0.32
C LEU A 127 12.82 -3.20 -0.50
N GLN A 128 13.60 -2.25 -1.02
CA GLN A 128 14.81 -2.55 -1.77
C GLN A 128 15.81 -3.32 -0.92
N ARG A 129 16.03 -2.88 0.33
CA ARG A 129 16.91 -3.58 1.27
C ARG A 129 16.43 -4.99 1.58
N ALA A 130 15.12 -5.21 1.69
CA ALA A 130 14.56 -6.52 1.99
C ALA A 130 14.57 -7.46 0.77
N LEU A 131 14.25 -6.94 -0.41
CA LEU A 131 14.03 -7.74 -1.62
C LEU A 131 15.32 -7.97 -2.41
N ASP A 132 16.15 -6.93 -2.58
CA ASP A 132 17.38 -7.05 -3.37
C ASP A 132 18.47 -7.81 -2.59
N ALA A 133 18.53 -7.67 -1.25
CA ALA A 133 19.44 -8.48 -0.43
C ALA A 133 19.09 -9.99 -0.49
N ARG A 134 17.80 -10.31 -0.69
CA ARG A 134 17.33 -11.69 -0.85
C ARG A 134 17.68 -12.25 -2.23
N ILE A 135 17.57 -11.44 -3.28
CA ILE A 135 18.06 -11.80 -4.62
C ILE A 135 19.55 -12.13 -4.56
N ASP A 136 20.34 -11.31 -3.89
CA ASP A 136 21.78 -11.55 -3.76
C ASP A 136 22.07 -12.87 -3.01
N GLN A 137 21.29 -13.18 -1.97
CA GLN A 137 21.40 -14.47 -1.25
C GLN A 137 21.01 -15.67 -2.11
N ASP A 138 19.93 -15.56 -2.90
CA ASP A 138 19.46 -16.63 -3.78
C ASP A 138 20.43 -16.88 -4.95
N LEU A 139 21.05 -15.82 -5.49
CA LEU A 139 22.02 -15.90 -6.59
C LEU A 139 23.40 -16.38 -6.15
N LEU A 140 23.85 -15.99 -4.95
CA LEU A 140 25.18 -16.35 -4.45
C LEU A 140 25.18 -17.69 -3.68
N GLY A 141 24.00 -18.27 -3.47
CA GLY A 141 23.80 -19.40 -2.57
C GLY A 141 23.93 -18.95 -1.11
N ALA A 142 23.02 -19.40 -0.25
CA ALA A 142 23.17 -19.21 1.19
C ALA A 142 24.51 -19.81 1.62
N ALA A 143 25.52 -18.94 1.80
CA ALA A 143 26.80 -19.36 2.35
C ALA A 143 26.51 -19.95 3.74
N ALA A 144 26.74 -21.26 3.83
CA ALA A 144 26.52 -22.09 5.02
C ALA A 144 27.27 -21.56 6.24
#